data_AF-A0A1M6T2W5-F1
#
_entry.id   AF-A0A1M6T2W5-F1
#
_cell.length_a   1.000
_cell.length_b   1.000
_cell.length_c   1.000
_cell.angle_alpha   90.00
_cell.angle_beta   90.00
_cell.angle_gamma   90.00
#
_symmetry.space_group_name_H-M   'P 1'
#
loop_
_entity.id
_entity.type
_entity.pdbx_description
1 polymer ?
#
loop_
_entity_poly.entity_id
_entity_poly.type
_entity_poly.pdbx_seq_one_letter_code
_entity_poly.pdbx_strand_id
1 'polypeptide(L)'
;MTTDDTLVKPKVKIKVFGVGGGGNSVLMRMGQHNELDIELYAVNTDAKQLQQVEKVGVSCIQIGEALTRGRGTGGNIQIGEQAAKNDTAKLQAAMNGADMVFITAGMGGGTGTGAAPIVARLAKEMGILSVGVVTVPFAFEGNRKKKAAQEGITKMQSQMDALIAVENDNLSKLPENRRMSLVQAFECADNILKQAINCVAELILTTGVINVDFADVTTIFRQSESSDALLGIGVSTRSAVDAVKIAAESPLIDKDLSGARGLILNLTGDSTLSLYDVDEASRYIVKHTDPEVNIILGTVEDESMNGAVQATIIATDFVDSVVMKAPTVKVPESAIKQETLKKDSFQMDVPSFMNKQKAETSQPFAIPAFKLTDGLDKQ
;
A
#
# COMPACT_ATOMS: atom_id res chain seq x y z
N MET A 1 16.87 -17.47 45.20
CA MET A 1 16.07 -16.24 44.99
C MET A 1 15.54 -16.30 43.59
N THR A 2 14.23 -16.51 43.47
CA THR A 2 13.46 -16.48 42.22
C THR A 2 13.33 -15.04 41.76
N THR A 3 14.05 -14.65 40.72
CA THR A 3 13.72 -13.44 39.96
C THR A 3 12.83 -13.88 38.82
N ASP A 4 11.54 -13.65 39.04
CA ASP A 4 10.48 -13.67 38.05
C ASP A 4 10.80 -12.59 37.01
N ASP A 5 11.33 -13.01 35.86
CA ASP A 5 11.71 -12.14 34.75
C ASP A 5 10.76 -12.36 33.56
N THR A 6 9.45 -12.48 33.86
CA THR A 6 8.40 -12.52 32.84
C THR A 6 7.98 -11.10 32.43
N LEU A 7 8.95 -10.25 32.09
CA LEU A 7 8.70 -9.02 31.35
C LEU A 7 8.44 -9.40 29.88
N VAL A 8 7.20 -9.77 29.59
CA VAL A 8 6.73 -10.03 28.23
C VAL A 8 6.73 -8.68 27.49
N LYS A 9 7.78 -8.39 26.73
CA LYS A 9 7.71 -7.32 25.71
C LYS A 9 6.54 -7.68 24.77
N PRO A 10 5.56 -6.80 24.55
CA PRO A 10 4.47 -7.08 23.63
C PRO A 10 5.08 -7.28 22.24
N LYS A 11 4.95 -8.49 21.72
CA LYS A 11 5.47 -8.86 20.41
C LYS A 11 4.62 -8.20 19.34
N VAL A 12 5.17 -7.18 18.68
CA VAL A 12 4.51 -6.46 17.58
C VAL A 12 4.28 -7.45 16.43
N LYS A 13 3.02 -7.60 16.02
CA LYS A 13 2.64 -8.45 14.90
C LYS A 13 2.61 -7.66 13.61
N ILE A 14 3.57 -7.94 12.74
CA ILE A 14 3.70 -7.30 11.43
C ILE A 14 3.16 -8.25 10.35
N LYS A 15 2.27 -7.75 9.49
CA LYS A 15 1.79 -8.49 8.31
C LYS A 15 2.08 -7.73 7.03
N VAL A 16 2.52 -8.42 5.98
CA VAL A 16 2.87 -7.82 4.69
C VAL A 16 1.89 -8.29 3.62
N PHE A 17 1.19 -7.35 3.00
CA PHE A 17 0.23 -7.59 1.92
C PHE A 17 0.86 -7.19 0.58
N GLY A 18 1.20 -8.19 -0.23
CA GLY A 18 1.66 -8.01 -1.61
C GLY A 18 0.47 -8.00 -2.55
N VAL A 19 0.17 -6.86 -3.17
CA VAL A 19 -1.04 -6.68 -3.98
C VAL A 19 -0.72 -6.67 -5.48
N GLY A 20 -1.33 -7.60 -6.21
CA GLY A 20 -1.17 -7.75 -7.64
C GLY A 20 0.19 -8.30 -8.05
N GLY A 21 0.54 -8.14 -9.33
CA GLY A 21 1.69 -8.81 -9.92
C GLY A 21 3.04 -8.45 -9.28
N GLY A 22 3.34 -7.15 -9.16
CA GLY A 22 4.59 -6.68 -8.56
C GLY A 22 4.69 -7.02 -7.08
N GLY A 23 3.62 -6.78 -6.29
CA GLY A 23 3.62 -7.10 -4.87
C GLY A 23 3.79 -8.60 -4.60
N ASN A 24 3.14 -9.46 -5.39
CA ASN A 24 3.34 -10.90 -5.32
C ASN A 24 4.78 -11.31 -5.66
N SER A 25 5.42 -10.65 -6.63
CA SER A 25 6.84 -10.90 -6.96
C SER A 25 7.77 -10.56 -5.80
N VAL A 26 7.52 -9.44 -5.09
CA VAL A 26 8.25 -9.08 -3.87
C VAL A 26 8.08 -10.16 -2.81
N LEU A 27 6.84 -10.57 -2.53
CA LEU A 27 6.55 -11.61 -1.54
C LEU A 27 7.16 -12.96 -1.86
N MET A 28 7.24 -13.35 -3.15
CA MET A 28 7.90 -14.60 -3.52
C MET A 28 9.38 -14.62 -3.11
N ARG A 29 10.06 -13.47 -3.21
CA ARG A 29 11.46 -13.33 -2.80
C ARG A 29 11.61 -13.28 -1.28
N MET A 30 10.66 -12.63 -0.60
CA MET A 30 10.62 -12.62 0.88
C MET A 30 10.40 -14.03 1.44
N GLY A 31 9.45 -14.79 0.87
CA GLY A 31 9.14 -16.14 1.34
C GLY A 31 10.28 -17.16 1.19
N GLN A 32 11.25 -16.90 0.31
CA GLN A 32 12.43 -17.75 0.13
C GLN A 32 13.47 -17.57 1.25
N HIS A 33 13.50 -16.41 1.91
CA HIS A 33 14.49 -16.03 2.92
C HIS A 33 13.83 -15.17 4.01
N ASN A 34 12.97 -15.78 4.82
CA ASN A 34 12.26 -15.06 5.87
C ASN A 34 13.01 -15.15 7.21
N GLU A 35 13.89 -14.17 7.44
CA GLU A 35 14.68 -14.06 8.68
C GLU A 35 13.92 -13.31 9.79
N LEU A 36 12.94 -12.49 9.41
CA LEU A 36 12.10 -11.71 10.32
C LEU A 36 10.77 -12.42 10.60
N ASP A 37 10.25 -12.24 11.81
CA ASP A 37 8.96 -12.79 12.20
C ASP A 37 7.79 -11.93 11.68
N ILE A 38 7.56 -12.05 10.36
CA ILE A 38 6.53 -11.34 9.61
C ILE A 38 5.59 -12.32 8.88
N GLU A 39 4.29 -12.04 8.88
CA GLU A 39 3.32 -12.85 8.15
C GLU A 39 3.11 -12.30 6.74
N LEU A 40 3.23 -13.15 5.71
CA LEU A 40 3.15 -12.74 4.31
C LEU A 40 1.81 -13.14 3.67
N TYR A 41 1.13 -12.19 3.04
CA TYR A 41 -0.17 -12.35 2.37
C TYR A 41 -0.14 -11.82 0.93
N ALA A 42 -0.21 -12.71 -0.04
CA ALA A 42 -0.32 -12.37 -1.45
C ALA A 42 -1.78 -12.17 -1.87
N VAL A 43 -2.12 -11.00 -2.40
CA VAL A 43 -3.48 -10.64 -2.79
C VAL A 43 -3.52 -10.43 -4.30
N ASN A 44 -4.29 -11.23 -5.03
CA ASN A 44 -4.34 -11.08 -6.48
C ASN A 44 -5.66 -11.58 -7.10
N THR A 45 -5.93 -11.07 -8.30
CA THR A 45 -7.01 -11.51 -9.18
C THR A 45 -6.57 -12.60 -10.17
N ASP A 46 -5.26 -12.79 -10.33
CA ASP A 46 -4.66 -13.84 -11.17
C ASP A 46 -4.35 -15.08 -10.32
N ALA A 47 -5.12 -16.15 -10.54
CA ALA A 47 -4.99 -17.39 -9.80
C ALA A 47 -3.70 -18.15 -10.15
N LYS A 48 -3.19 -18.02 -11.39
CA LYS A 48 -1.95 -18.71 -11.80
C LYS A 48 -0.76 -18.14 -11.05
N GLN A 49 -0.72 -16.81 -10.87
CA GLN A 49 0.35 -16.20 -10.11
C GLN A 49 0.25 -16.55 -8.62
N LEU A 50 -0.95 -16.58 -8.03
CA LEU A 50 -1.13 -17.01 -6.63
C LEU A 50 -0.67 -18.46 -6.41
N GLN A 51 -0.92 -19.37 -7.34
CA GLN A 51 -0.41 -20.74 -7.27
C GLN A 51 1.12 -20.83 -7.30
N GLN A 52 1.82 -19.86 -7.91
CA GLN A 52 3.27 -19.81 -7.87
C GLN A 52 3.76 -19.29 -6.51
N VAL A 53 3.08 -18.29 -5.96
CA VAL A 53 3.39 -17.69 -4.66
C VAL A 53 3.16 -18.68 -3.51
N GLU A 54 2.08 -19.47 -3.58
CA GLU A 54 1.76 -20.49 -2.58
C GLU A 54 2.87 -21.55 -2.46
N LYS A 55 3.57 -21.86 -3.56
CA LYS A 55 4.66 -22.86 -3.56
C LYS A 55 5.87 -22.46 -2.71
N VAL A 56 6.02 -21.17 -2.42
CA VAL A 56 7.09 -20.66 -1.54
C VAL A 56 6.58 -20.37 -0.12
N GLY A 57 5.42 -20.93 0.26
CA GLY A 57 4.91 -20.89 1.64
C GLY A 57 4.21 -19.59 2.05
N VAL A 58 3.91 -18.71 1.08
CA VAL A 58 3.21 -17.44 1.34
C VAL A 58 1.70 -17.67 1.30
N SER A 59 0.96 -17.07 2.25
CA SER A 59 -0.50 -17.18 2.29
C SER A 59 -1.14 -16.42 1.14
N CYS A 60 -2.10 -17.01 0.43
CA CYS A 60 -2.70 -16.43 -0.77
C CYS A 60 -4.18 -16.06 -0.54
N ILE A 61 -4.56 -14.85 -0.98
CA ILE A 61 -5.92 -14.34 -0.97
C ILE A 61 -6.32 -14.01 -2.41
N GLN A 62 -7.14 -14.87 -3.01
CA GLN A 62 -7.73 -14.58 -4.31
C GLN A 62 -8.92 -13.63 -4.16
N ILE A 63 -8.88 -12.53 -4.90
CA ILE A 63 -9.96 -11.53 -4.97
C ILE A 63 -10.56 -11.47 -6.37
N GLY A 64 -11.82 -11.08 -6.47
CA GLY A 64 -12.50 -10.82 -7.75
C GLY A 64 -12.71 -12.05 -8.62
N GLU A 65 -12.78 -13.25 -8.05
CA GLU A 65 -12.97 -14.50 -8.80
C GLU A 65 -14.19 -14.44 -9.73
N ALA A 66 -15.32 -13.91 -9.23
CA ALA A 66 -16.54 -13.73 -10.01
C ALA A 66 -16.38 -12.77 -11.20
N LEU A 67 -15.42 -11.82 -11.12
CA LEU A 67 -15.19 -10.79 -12.13
C LEU A 67 -14.16 -11.25 -13.17
N THR A 68 -13.07 -11.89 -12.74
CA THR A 68 -11.91 -12.19 -13.58
C THR A 68 -11.82 -13.67 -13.97
N ARG A 69 -12.57 -14.55 -13.31
CA ARG A 69 -12.44 -16.01 -13.41
C ARG A 69 -11.01 -16.47 -13.17
N GLY A 70 -10.28 -15.77 -12.30
CA GLY A 70 -8.88 -16.06 -11.96
C GLY A 70 -7.86 -15.66 -13.04
N ARG A 71 -8.23 -14.86 -14.04
CA ARG A 71 -7.36 -14.49 -15.18
C ARG A 71 -6.72 -13.11 -15.08
N GLY A 72 -6.86 -12.45 -13.93
CA GLY A 72 -6.40 -11.08 -13.76
C GLY A 72 -7.33 -10.03 -14.38
N THR A 73 -6.95 -8.76 -14.23
CA THR A 73 -7.77 -7.60 -14.61
C THR A 73 -7.52 -7.09 -16.03
N GLY A 74 -6.52 -7.64 -16.74
CA GLY A 74 -6.11 -7.13 -18.06
C GLY A 74 -5.60 -5.68 -18.04
N GLY A 75 -5.13 -5.19 -16.88
CA GLY A 75 -4.71 -3.80 -16.72
C GLY A 75 -5.86 -2.81 -16.46
N ASN A 76 -7.09 -3.29 -16.25
CA ASN A 76 -8.22 -2.46 -15.88
C ASN A 76 -8.24 -2.21 -14.35
N ILE A 77 -8.11 -0.94 -13.97
CA ILE A 77 -8.01 -0.51 -12.56
C ILE A 77 -9.35 -0.67 -11.85
N GLN A 78 -10.46 -0.33 -12.52
CA GLN A 78 -11.80 -0.41 -11.94
C GLN A 78 -12.17 -1.86 -11.57
N ILE A 79 -11.76 -2.84 -12.40
CA ILE A 79 -11.98 -4.25 -12.07
C ILE A 79 -11.16 -4.64 -10.84
N GLY A 80 -9.91 -4.17 -10.72
CA GLY A 80 -9.08 -4.41 -9.53
C GLY A 80 -9.67 -3.81 -8.26
N GLU A 81 -10.19 -2.58 -8.35
CA GLU A 81 -10.87 -1.89 -7.26
C GLU A 81 -12.15 -2.64 -6.83
N GLN A 82 -12.99 -3.02 -7.79
CA GLN A 82 -14.22 -3.76 -7.52
C GLN A 82 -13.95 -5.16 -6.96
N ALA A 83 -12.89 -5.84 -7.44
CA ALA A 83 -12.45 -7.13 -6.92
C ALA A 83 -12.14 -7.05 -5.42
N ALA A 84 -11.37 -6.04 -5.01
CA ALA A 84 -11.05 -5.84 -3.60
C ALA A 84 -12.28 -5.46 -2.75
N LYS A 85 -13.20 -4.64 -3.31
CA LYS A 85 -14.46 -4.27 -2.62
C LYS A 85 -15.38 -5.47 -2.37
N ASN A 86 -15.46 -6.39 -3.34
CA ASN A 86 -16.30 -7.58 -3.22
C ASN A 86 -15.78 -8.57 -2.16
N ASP A 87 -14.47 -8.60 -1.93
CA ASP A 87 -13.79 -9.57 -1.06
C ASP A 87 -13.23 -8.91 0.23
N THR A 88 -13.81 -7.80 0.68
CA THR A 88 -13.38 -7.05 1.89
C THR A 88 -13.33 -7.92 3.14
N ALA A 89 -14.31 -8.80 3.35
CA ALA A 89 -14.35 -9.68 4.51
C ALA A 89 -13.14 -10.63 4.58
N LYS A 90 -12.66 -11.13 3.44
CA LYS A 90 -11.45 -11.98 3.38
C LYS A 90 -10.20 -11.18 3.74
N LEU A 91 -10.11 -9.94 3.23
CA LEU A 91 -8.98 -9.05 3.50
C LEU A 91 -8.92 -8.64 4.98
N GLN A 92 -10.05 -8.25 5.57
CA GLN A 92 -10.14 -7.92 6.99
C GLN A 92 -9.80 -9.12 7.89
N ALA A 93 -10.30 -10.32 7.54
CA ALA A 93 -9.99 -11.53 8.29
C ALA A 93 -8.47 -11.82 8.33
N ALA A 94 -7.77 -11.58 7.22
CA ALA A 94 -6.31 -11.74 7.16
C ALA A 94 -5.55 -10.67 7.96
N MET A 95 -6.07 -9.44 8.02
CA MET A 95 -5.49 -8.32 8.78
C MET A 95 -5.67 -8.43 10.29
N ASN A 96 -6.62 -9.25 10.75
CA ASN A 96 -6.92 -9.38 12.19
C ASN A 96 -5.69 -9.73 13.01
N GLY A 97 -5.54 -9.03 14.13
CA GLY A 97 -4.45 -9.21 15.08
C GLY A 97 -3.11 -8.63 14.63
N ALA A 98 -3.05 -7.88 13.53
CA ALA A 98 -1.87 -7.11 13.17
C ALA A 98 -1.81 -5.80 13.97
N ASP A 99 -0.63 -5.47 14.49
CA ASP A 99 -0.34 -4.14 15.03
C ASP A 99 0.11 -3.19 13.91
N MET A 100 0.77 -3.76 12.89
CA MET A 100 1.27 -3.05 11.73
C MET A 100 1.07 -3.85 10.46
N VAL A 101 0.71 -3.17 9.37
CA VAL A 101 0.62 -3.75 8.03
C VAL A 101 1.48 -3.00 7.03
N PHE A 102 2.25 -3.76 6.25
CA PHE A 102 2.87 -3.27 5.03
C PHE A 102 1.99 -3.59 3.84
N ILE A 103 1.85 -2.64 2.92
CA ILE A 103 1.15 -2.86 1.65
C ILE A 103 2.12 -2.57 0.52
N THR A 104 2.48 -3.60 -0.23
CA THR A 104 3.39 -3.46 -1.37
C THR A 104 2.73 -3.79 -2.69
N ALA A 105 2.95 -2.95 -3.70
CA ALA A 105 2.34 -3.08 -5.00
C ALA A 105 3.17 -2.41 -6.09
N GLY A 106 3.17 -3.01 -7.28
CA GLY A 106 3.61 -2.35 -8.51
C GLY A 106 2.46 -1.52 -9.10
N MET A 107 2.63 -0.20 -9.15
CA MET A 107 1.60 0.71 -9.61
C MET A 107 1.59 0.82 -11.14
N GLY A 108 0.45 1.23 -11.71
CA GLY A 108 0.23 1.31 -13.16
C GLY A 108 -0.39 0.05 -13.78
N GLY A 109 -0.43 -1.07 -13.05
CA GLY A 109 -1.22 -2.26 -13.40
C GLY A 109 -2.71 -2.12 -13.05
N GLY A 110 -3.52 -3.13 -13.32
CA GLY A 110 -4.95 -3.11 -12.93
C GLY A 110 -5.18 -3.48 -11.48
N THR A 111 -4.63 -4.62 -11.04
CA THR A 111 -4.86 -5.16 -9.69
C THR A 111 -4.13 -4.37 -8.61
N GLY A 112 -2.82 -4.13 -8.76
CA GLY A 112 -2.05 -3.35 -7.78
C GLY A 112 -2.66 -1.95 -7.56
N THR A 113 -2.77 -1.17 -8.64
CA THR A 113 -3.31 0.20 -8.60
C THR A 113 -4.75 0.29 -8.09
N GLY A 114 -5.60 -0.69 -8.41
CA GLY A 114 -7.02 -0.67 -8.04
C GLY A 114 -7.30 -1.23 -6.65
N ALA A 115 -6.64 -2.33 -6.28
CA ALA A 115 -6.89 -3.03 -5.03
C ALA A 115 -6.07 -2.49 -3.86
N ALA A 116 -4.83 -2.03 -4.07
CA ALA A 116 -3.97 -1.57 -2.96
C ALA A 116 -4.58 -0.40 -2.16
N PRO A 117 -5.23 0.62 -2.76
CA PRO A 117 -5.95 1.64 -1.99
C PRO A 117 -7.10 1.09 -1.14
N ILE A 118 -7.76 0.02 -1.59
CA ILE A 118 -8.85 -0.62 -0.83
C ILE A 118 -8.27 -1.38 0.36
N VAL A 119 -7.17 -2.12 0.17
CA VAL A 119 -6.44 -2.80 1.25
C VAL A 119 -5.95 -1.78 2.28
N ALA A 120 -5.40 -0.64 1.84
CA ALA A 120 -4.97 0.46 2.71
C ALA A 120 -6.12 1.04 3.54
N ARG A 121 -7.26 1.34 2.90
CA ARG A 121 -8.45 1.84 3.59
C ARG A 121 -8.92 0.87 4.68
N LEU A 122 -8.94 -0.44 4.39
CA LEU A 122 -9.36 -1.45 5.37
C LEU A 122 -8.44 -1.46 6.60
N ALA A 123 -7.12 -1.40 6.39
CA ALA A 123 -6.16 -1.33 7.48
C ALA A 123 -6.39 -0.09 8.37
N LYS A 124 -6.58 1.07 7.73
CA LYS A 124 -6.89 2.33 8.43
C LYS A 124 -8.21 2.30 9.19
N GLU A 125 -9.26 1.73 8.59
CA GLU A 125 -10.56 1.52 9.25
C GLU A 125 -10.47 0.58 10.46
N MET A 126 -9.53 -0.36 10.44
CA MET A 126 -9.23 -1.26 11.56
C MET A 126 -8.30 -0.64 12.61
N GLY A 127 -7.80 0.58 12.39
CA GLY A 127 -6.90 1.28 13.31
C GLY A 127 -5.45 0.77 13.32
N ILE A 128 -5.09 -0.10 12.37
CA ILE A 128 -3.77 -0.72 12.26
C ILE A 128 -2.79 0.30 11.66
N LEU A 129 -1.55 0.36 12.17
CA LEU A 129 -0.51 1.20 11.57
C LEU A 129 -0.19 0.68 10.16
N SER A 130 -0.33 1.52 9.15
CA SER A 130 -0.27 1.13 7.74
C SER A 130 0.84 1.87 6.99
N VAL A 131 1.79 1.10 6.46
CA VAL A 131 2.91 1.63 5.65
C VAL A 131 2.87 1.04 4.25
N GLY A 132 2.76 1.91 3.25
CA GLY A 132 2.76 1.52 1.85
C GLY A 132 4.16 1.59 1.29
N VAL A 133 4.58 0.59 0.51
CA VAL A 133 5.85 0.60 -0.21
C VAL A 133 5.58 0.18 -1.65
N VAL A 134 5.52 1.16 -2.56
CA VAL A 134 5.03 0.95 -3.92
C VAL A 134 6.01 1.44 -4.98
N THR A 135 5.98 0.84 -6.16
CA THR A 135 6.80 1.28 -7.29
C THR A 135 5.99 2.03 -8.33
N VAL A 136 6.58 3.10 -8.87
CA VAL A 136 6.14 3.77 -10.10
C VAL A 136 6.81 3.07 -11.29
N PRO A 137 6.07 2.72 -12.35
CA PRO A 137 6.60 1.97 -13.49
C PRO A 137 7.70 2.74 -14.22
N PHE A 138 8.56 2.00 -14.94
CA PHE A 138 9.60 2.63 -15.77
C PHE A 138 8.99 3.49 -16.89
N ALA A 139 9.68 4.55 -17.30
CA ALA A 139 9.25 5.40 -18.40
C ALA A 139 8.99 4.62 -19.70
N PHE A 140 9.79 3.57 -19.98
CA PHE A 140 9.63 2.74 -21.17
C PHE A 140 8.33 1.91 -21.18
N GLU A 141 7.69 1.69 -20.02
CA GLU A 141 6.40 0.99 -19.94
C GLU A 141 5.24 1.86 -20.43
N GLY A 142 5.48 3.16 -20.61
CA GLY A 142 4.60 4.11 -21.28
C GLY A 142 3.79 4.99 -20.34
N ASN A 143 3.47 6.21 -20.83
CA ASN A 143 2.80 7.26 -20.06
C ASN A 143 1.44 6.85 -19.48
N ARG A 144 0.72 5.94 -20.14
CA ARG A 144 -0.57 5.45 -19.63
C ARG A 144 -0.42 4.76 -18.27
N LYS A 145 0.60 3.92 -18.12
CA LYS A 145 0.90 3.23 -16.86
C LYS A 145 1.40 4.21 -15.80
N LYS A 146 2.27 5.15 -16.16
CA LYS A 146 2.76 6.19 -15.23
C LYS A 146 1.63 7.07 -14.69
N LYS A 147 0.70 7.50 -15.55
CA LYS A 147 -0.50 8.25 -15.12
C LYS A 147 -1.40 7.43 -14.19
N ALA A 148 -1.70 6.19 -14.56
CA ALA A 148 -2.45 5.27 -13.71
C ALA A 148 -1.79 5.06 -12.34
N ALA A 149 -0.46 4.93 -12.31
CA ALA A 149 0.30 4.78 -11.08
C ALA A 149 0.12 5.99 -10.17
N GLN A 150 0.27 7.22 -10.71
CA GLN A 150 0.10 8.45 -9.94
C GLN A 150 -1.30 8.60 -9.34
N GLU A 151 -2.34 8.26 -10.12
CA GLU A 151 -3.73 8.27 -9.65
C GLU A 151 -3.94 7.27 -8.49
N GLY A 152 -3.36 6.07 -8.60
CA GLY A 152 -3.41 5.07 -7.54
C GLY A 152 -2.65 5.48 -6.28
N ILE A 153 -1.45 6.06 -6.44
CA ILE A 153 -0.62 6.57 -5.33
C ILE A 153 -1.38 7.65 -4.57
N THR A 154 -1.98 8.61 -5.28
CA THR A 154 -2.79 9.68 -4.67
C THR A 154 -3.95 9.11 -3.84
N LYS A 155 -4.63 8.07 -4.35
CA LYS A 155 -5.66 7.37 -3.57
C LYS A 155 -5.08 6.70 -2.32
N MET A 156 -3.95 6.00 -2.45
CA MET A 156 -3.30 5.35 -1.30
C MET A 156 -2.84 6.36 -0.25
N GLN A 157 -2.29 7.51 -0.63
CA GLN A 157 -1.82 8.53 0.30
C GLN A 157 -2.92 8.95 1.28
N SER A 158 -4.16 9.13 0.81
CA SER A 158 -5.29 9.48 1.68
C SER A 158 -5.68 8.38 2.68
N GLN A 159 -5.26 7.14 2.46
CA GLN A 159 -5.70 5.94 3.17
C GLN A 159 -4.60 5.28 4.01
N MET A 160 -3.38 5.83 4.04
CA MET A 160 -2.25 5.26 4.78
C MET A 160 -1.72 6.22 5.84
N ASP A 161 -0.97 5.68 6.80
CA ASP A 161 -0.19 6.49 7.74
C ASP A 161 1.11 6.95 7.07
N ALA A 162 1.79 6.05 6.34
CA ALA A 162 2.95 6.40 5.53
C ALA A 162 2.95 5.66 4.17
N LEU A 163 3.54 6.29 3.16
CA LEU A 163 3.66 5.76 1.81
C LEU A 163 5.02 6.13 1.23
N ILE A 164 5.84 5.11 0.97
CA ILE A 164 7.11 5.20 0.29
C ILE A 164 6.87 4.84 -1.19
N ALA A 165 6.98 5.84 -2.06
CA ALA A 165 6.86 5.66 -3.50
C ALA A 165 8.25 5.63 -4.15
N VAL A 166 8.61 4.50 -4.75
CA VAL A 166 9.90 4.31 -5.41
C VAL A 166 9.74 4.49 -6.91
N GLU A 167 10.43 5.46 -7.50
CA GLU A 167 10.48 5.61 -8.95
C GLU A 167 11.44 4.58 -9.57
N ASN A 168 10.93 3.63 -10.37
CA ASN A 168 11.79 2.66 -11.05
C ASN A 168 12.81 3.32 -11.99
N ASP A 169 12.50 4.51 -12.52
CA ASP A 169 13.45 5.28 -13.33
C ASP A 169 14.73 5.66 -12.56
N ASN A 170 14.67 5.76 -11.22
CA ASN A 170 15.84 6.02 -10.38
C ASN A 170 16.86 4.88 -10.43
N LEU A 171 16.43 3.65 -10.71
CA LEU A 171 17.32 2.50 -10.92
C LEU A 171 18.27 2.74 -12.10
N SER A 172 17.81 3.46 -13.12
CA SER A 172 18.61 3.74 -14.32
C SER A 172 19.66 4.83 -14.09
N LYS A 173 19.57 5.59 -13.00
CA LYS A 173 20.55 6.63 -12.65
C LYS A 173 21.88 6.02 -12.18
N LEU A 174 21.85 4.80 -11.64
CA LEU A 174 23.04 4.08 -11.21
C LEU A 174 23.89 3.66 -12.43
N PRO A 175 25.18 4.06 -12.51
CA PRO A 175 26.02 3.78 -13.67
C PRO A 175 26.14 2.30 -14.03
N GLU A 176 26.15 1.44 -13.01
CA GLU A 176 26.23 -0.03 -13.14
C GLU A 176 24.99 -0.65 -13.81
N ASN A 177 23.84 0.04 -13.75
CA ASN A 177 22.57 -0.46 -14.26
C ASN A 177 22.34 -0.16 -15.75
N ARG A 178 23.23 0.61 -16.41
CA ARG A 178 23.05 1.00 -17.83
C ARG A 178 23.09 -0.18 -18.81
N ARG A 179 23.68 -1.31 -18.42
CA ARG A 179 23.75 -2.55 -19.23
C ARG A 179 22.86 -3.67 -18.70
N MET A 180 22.02 -3.37 -17.72
CA MET A 180 21.14 -4.32 -17.07
C MET A 180 20.07 -4.82 -18.04
N SER A 181 19.76 -6.13 -17.98
CA SER A 181 18.63 -6.69 -18.73
C SER A 181 17.29 -6.27 -18.13
N LEU A 182 16.21 -6.35 -18.92
CA LEU A 182 14.86 -6.02 -18.45
C LEU A 182 14.46 -6.87 -17.22
N VAL A 183 14.82 -8.15 -17.20
CA VAL A 183 14.51 -9.05 -16.08
C VAL A 183 15.22 -8.60 -14.80
N GLN A 184 16.51 -8.29 -14.91
CA GLN A 184 17.31 -7.78 -13.79
C GLN A 184 16.80 -6.43 -13.29
N ALA A 185 16.27 -5.57 -14.17
CA ALA A 185 15.72 -4.28 -13.77
C ALA A 185 14.47 -4.43 -12.87
N PHE A 186 13.54 -5.31 -13.24
CA PHE A 186 12.39 -5.62 -12.39
C PHE A 186 12.81 -6.34 -11.10
N GLU A 187 13.80 -7.22 -11.16
CA GLU A 187 14.35 -7.84 -9.96
C GLU A 187 14.99 -6.83 -9.01
N CYS A 188 15.69 -5.83 -9.54
CA CYS A 188 16.25 -4.73 -8.77
C CYS A 188 15.15 -3.91 -8.09
N ALA A 189 14.07 -3.58 -8.82
CA ALA A 189 12.90 -2.89 -8.25
C ALA A 189 12.23 -3.71 -7.12
N ASP A 190 12.06 -5.00 -7.33
CA ASP A 190 11.48 -5.90 -6.32
C ASP A 190 12.38 -6.02 -5.09
N ASN A 191 13.70 -6.05 -5.27
CA ASN A 191 14.68 -6.08 -4.18
C ASN A 191 14.67 -4.79 -3.36
N ILE A 192 14.46 -3.63 -3.99
CA ILE A 192 14.28 -2.37 -3.27
C ILE A 192 13.04 -2.40 -2.39
N LEU A 193 11.90 -2.85 -2.93
CA LEU A 193 10.66 -2.95 -2.16
C LEU A 193 10.83 -3.91 -0.97
N LYS A 194 11.47 -5.06 -1.20
CA LYS A 194 11.84 -6.01 -0.15
C LYS A 194 12.72 -5.36 0.91
N GLN A 195 13.78 -4.67 0.48
CA GLN A 195 14.72 -4.01 1.39
C GLN A 195 14.02 -2.93 2.21
N ALA A 196 13.14 -2.14 1.61
CA ALA A 196 12.37 -1.13 2.30
C ALA A 196 11.48 -1.71 3.40
N ILE A 197 10.74 -2.78 3.11
CA ILE A 197 9.92 -3.47 4.12
C ILE A 197 10.81 -4.03 5.23
N ASN A 198 11.90 -4.73 4.87
CA ASN A 198 12.79 -5.33 5.85
C ASN A 198 13.44 -4.28 6.75
N CYS A 199 13.92 -3.16 6.21
CA CYS A 199 14.57 -2.12 7.01
C CYS A 199 13.60 -1.49 8.03
N VAL A 200 12.34 -1.23 7.63
CA VAL A 200 11.34 -0.67 8.57
C VAL A 200 10.91 -1.73 9.59
N ALA A 201 10.77 -3.00 9.17
CA ALA A 201 10.40 -4.08 10.08
C ALA A 201 11.51 -4.42 11.08
N GLU A 202 12.77 -4.45 10.63
CA GLU A 202 13.96 -4.71 11.45
C GLU A 202 14.11 -3.67 12.55
N LEU A 203 13.86 -2.39 12.23
CA LEU A 203 13.86 -1.30 13.20
C LEU A 203 12.92 -1.54 14.39
N ILE A 204 11.81 -2.25 14.17
CA ILE A 204 10.77 -2.51 15.16
C ILE A 204 10.97 -3.86 15.86
N LEU A 205 11.40 -4.87 15.10
CA LEU A 205 11.47 -6.26 15.58
C LEU A 205 12.83 -6.60 16.21
N THR A 206 13.90 -5.92 15.80
CA THR A 206 15.25 -6.19 16.28
C THR A 206 15.53 -5.36 17.52
N THR A 207 16.04 -5.99 18.58
CA THR A 207 16.47 -5.28 19.78
C THR A 207 17.84 -4.67 19.53
N GLY A 208 17.89 -3.35 19.51
CA GLY A 208 19.11 -2.55 19.42
C GLY A 208 19.70 -2.17 20.78
N VAL A 209 20.87 -1.54 20.74
CA VAL A 209 21.51 -0.90 21.91
C VAL A 209 20.70 0.33 22.31
N ILE A 210 20.31 1.15 21.32
CA ILE A 210 19.29 2.18 21.45
C ILE A 210 18.07 1.67 20.70
N ASN A 211 17.08 1.18 21.45
CA ASN A 211 15.84 0.68 20.87
C ASN A 211 14.96 1.84 20.41
N VAL A 212 14.32 1.62 19.25
CA VAL A 212 13.23 2.45 18.79
C VAL A 212 11.92 1.75 19.15
N ASP A 213 11.09 2.39 19.96
CA ASP A 213 9.83 1.79 20.36
C ASP A 213 8.78 1.92 19.24
N PHE A 214 7.89 0.92 19.15
CA PHE A 214 6.79 0.94 18.17
C PHE A 214 5.90 2.19 18.30
N ALA A 215 5.75 2.73 19.51
CA ALA A 215 5.02 3.96 19.77
C ALA A 215 5.70 5.19 19.14
N ASP A 216 7.03 5.24 19.13
CA ASP A 216 7.80 6.34 18.54
C ASP A 216 7.65 6.28 17.01
N VAL A 217 7.80 5.09 16.42
CA VAL A 217 7.57 4.88 14.97
C VAL A 217 6.15 5.29 14.57
N THR A 218 5.16 4.87 15.36
CA THR A 218 3.75 5.23 15.15
C THR A 218 3.56 6.74 15.20
N THR A 219 4.23 7.41 16.14
CA THR A 219 4.16 8.87 16.30
C THR A 219 4.74 9.58 15.08
N ILE A 220 5.92 9.17 14.60
CA ILE A 220 6.53 9.76 13.40
C ILE A 220 5.67 9.54 12.15
N PHE A 221 5.10 8.36 11.95
CA PHE A 221 4.24 8.12 10.79
C PHE A 221 2.88 8.81 10.88
N ARG A 222 2.37 9.11 12.07
CA ARG A 222 1.05 9.76 12.26
C ARG A 222 1.11 11.25 12.59
N GLN A 223 2.29 11.85 12.70
CA GLN A 223 2.43 13.26 13.08
C GLN A 223 1.87 14.24 12.04
N SER A 224 1.73 13.80 10.78
CA SER A 224 1.28 14.65 9.67
C SER A 224 0.00 14.12 9.02
N GLU A 225 -0.78 15.04 8.43
CA GLU A 225 -1.84 14.66 7.49
C GLU A 225 -1.25 14.15 6.16
N SER A 226 0.01 14.45 5.86
CA SER A 226 0.73 13.89 4.72
C SER A 226 1.26 12.50 5.06
N SER A 227 0.90 11.52 4.24
CA SER A 227 1.47 10.18 4.33
C SER A 227 2.77 10.05 3.53
N ASP A 228 3.34 11.14 2.99
CA ASP A 228 4.52 11.06 2.13
C ASP A 228 5.76 10.70 2.97
N ALA A 229 6.44 9.62 2.59
CA ALA A 229 7.61 9.11 3.30
C ALA A 229 8.73 8.76 2.32
N LEU A 230 9.97 9.07 2.70
CA LEU A 230 11.17 8.71 1.96
C LEU A 230 11.98 7.71 2.76
N LEU A 231 12.67 6.82 2.04
CA LEU A 231 13.59 5.87 2.61
C LEU A 231 14.95 6.04 1.95
N GLY A 232 16.00 6.23 2.75
CA GLY A 232 17.38 6.21 2.31
C GLY A 232 18.13 5.06 2.97
N ILE A 233 18.94 4.35 2.20
CA ILE A 233 19.82 3.30 2.73
C ILE A 233 21.22 3.54 2.19
N GLY A 234 22.20 3.50 3.08
CA GLY A 234 23.61 3.66 2.75
C GLY A 234 24.49 2.79 3.62
N VAL A 235 25.56 2.25 3.04
CA VAL A 235 26.52 1.40 3.73
C VAL A 235 27.92 1.96 3.52
N SER A 236 28.71 2.04 4.58
CA SER A 236 30.09 2.53 4.53
C SER A 236 30.99 1.70 5.44
N THR A 237 32.18 1.35 4.96
CA THR A 237 33.24 0.74 5.77
C THR A 237 34.17 1.78 6.41
N ARG A 238 33.89 3.07 6.21
CA ARG A 238 34.77 4.18 6.66
C ARG A 238 34.28 4.86 7.92
N SER A 239 33.01 5.22 7.96
CA SER A 239 32.40 5.96 9.08
C SER A 239 30.87 5.92 9.00
N ALA A 240 30.21 6.08 10.15
CA ALA A 240 28.75 6.21 10.21
C ALA A 240 28.25 7.45 9.46
N VAL A 241 28.98 8.57 9.51
CA VAL A 241 28.65 9.80 8.77
C VAL A 241 28.63 9.56 7.27
N ASP A 242 29.60 8.81 6.74
CA ASP A 242 29.62 8.49 5.32
C ASP A 242 28.48 7.54 4.93
N ALA A 243 28.11 6.60 5.81
CA ALA A 243 26.91 5.77 5.60
C ALA A 243 25.64 6.64 5.51
N VAL A 244 25.50 7.61 6.41
CA VAL A 244 24.39 8.58 6.41
C VAL A 244 24.36 9.44 5.14
N LYS A 245 25.52 9.94 4.66
CA LYS A 245 25.60 10.68 3.40
C LYS A 245 25.13 9.83 2.21
N ILE A 246 25.62 8.59 2.13
CA ILE A 246 25.21 7.65 1.08
C ILE A 246 23.70 7.38 1.16
N ALA A 247 23.15 7.24 2.38
CA ALA A 247 21.73 7.07 2.59
C ALA A 247 20.92 8.30 2.14
N ALA A 248 21.38 9.51 2.44
CA ALA A 248 20.74 10.77 2.04
C ALA A 248 20.80 11.00 0.51
N GLU A 249 21.81 10.47 -0.16
CA GLU A 249 21.97 10.53 -1.63
C GLU A 249 21.42 9.27 -2.34
N SER A 250 20.72 8.40 -1.60
CA SER A 250 20.24 7.11 -2.12
C SER A 250 19.27 7.32 -3.29
N PRO A 251 19.30 6.48 -4.34
CA PRO A 251 18.32 6.53 -5.44
C PRO A 251 16.86 6.36 -5.00
N LEU A 252 16.65 5.91 -3.77
CA LEU A 252 15.35 5.77 -3.13
C LEU A 252 14.76 7.11 -2.64
N ILE A 253 15.60 8.14 -2.53
CA ILE A 253 15.24 9.49 -2.15
C ILE A 253 15.08 10.33 -3.43
N ASP A 254 13.87 10.83 -3.66
CA ASP A 254 13.54 11.68 -4.82
C ASP A 254 13.45 13.17 -4.49
N LYS A 255 13.51 13.53 -3.19
CA LYS A 255 13.44 14.89 -2.67
C LYS A 255 14.50 15.13 -1.60
N ASP A 256 14.88 16.38 -1.41
CA ASP A 256 15.82 16.77 -0.35
C ASP A 256 15.21 16.54 1.05
N LEU A 257 16.05 16.16 2.00
CA LEU A 257 15.69 15.95 3.41
C LEU A 257 15.45 17.27 4.15
N SER A 258 15.86 18.41 3.58
CA SER A 258 15.75 19.74 4.19
C SER A 258 14.34 20.13 4.61
N GLY A 259 13.29 19.58 3.97
CA GLY A 259 11.90 19.83 4.33
C GLY A 259 11.30 18.85 5.35
N ALA A 260 12.01 17.81 5.78
CA ALA A 260 11.46 16.77 6.64
C ALA A 260 11.40 17.23 8.11
N ARG A 261 10.20 17.19 8.71
CA ARG A 261 9.98 17.47 10.15
C ARG A 261 9.92 16.21 11.00
N GLY A 262 9.86 15.04 10.37
CA GLY A 262 9.92 13.76 11.05
C GLY A 262 10.98 12.85 10.48
N LEU A 263 11.85 12.31 11.32
CA LEU A 263 12.93 11.45 10.85
C LEU A 263 13.23 10.30 11.81
N ILE A 264 13.42 9.11 11.25
CA ILE A 264 13.96 7.96 11.94
C ILE A 264 15.33 7.65 11.33
N LEU A 265 16.37 7.71 12.16
CA LEU A 265 17.73 7.31 11.79
C LEU A 265 18.05 6.03 12.54
N ASN A 266 18.27 4.94 11.80
CA ASN A 266 18.79 3.69 12.37
C ASN A 266 20.21 3.45 11.86
N LEU A 267 21.12 3.14 12.79
CA LEU A 267 22.50 2.77 12.49
C LEU A 267 22.75 1.33 12.91
N THR A 268 23.08 0.49 11.94
CA THR A 268 23.50 -0.91 12.18
C THR A 268 25.01 -1.02 11.98
N GLY A 269 25.72 -1.54 12.97
CA GLY A 269 27.17 -1.77 12.91
C GLY A 269 27.58 -2.85 13.92
N ASP A 270 28.83 -3.29 13.87
CA ASP A 270 29.35 -4.23 14.88
C ASP A 270 29.71 -3.51 16.19
N SER A 271 30.29 -4.25 17.14
CA SER A 271 30.79 -3.71 18.41
C SER A 271 31.83 -2.58 18.29
N THR A 272 32.32 -2.25 17.09
CA THR A 272 33.22 -1.10 16.86
C THR A 272 32.48 0.22 16.68
N LEU A 273 31.16 0.22 16.46
CA LEU A 273 30.35 1.42 16.30
C LEU A 273 30.34 2.25 17.60
N SER A 274 31.06 3.37 17.61
CA SER A 274 31.23 4.17 18.80
C SER A 274 30.13 5.23 18.99
N LEU A 275 29.95 5.69 20.23
CA LEU A 275 29.08 6.84 20.51
C LEU A 275 29.47 8.09 19.70
N TYR A 276 30.77 8.28 19.42
CA TYR A 276 31.26 9.39 18.62
C TYR A 276 30.75 9.31 17.17
N ASP A 277 30.78 8.12 16.57
CA ASP A 277 30.28 7.90 15.21
C ASP A 277 28.78 8.19 15.10
N VAL A 278 28.01 7.72 16.10
CA VAL A 278 26.56 7.94 16.20
C VAL A 278 26.23 9.43 16.35
N ASP A 279 26.97 10.13 17.20
CA ASP A 279 26.80 11.57 17.46
C ASP A 279 27.17 12.43 16.23
N GLU A 280 28.25 12.10 15.51
CA GLU A 280 28.56 12.77 14.25
C GLU A 280 27.50 12.52 13.17
N ALA A 281 27.01 11.29 13.05
CA ALA A 281 25.95 10.91 12.11
C ALA A 281 24.65 11.67 12.39
N SER A 282 24.25 11.76 13.66
CA SER A 282 23.07 12.52 14.09
C SER A 282 23.21 14.02 13.79
N ARG A 283 24.36 14.63 14.10
CA ARG A 283 24.64 16.03 13.75
C ARG A 283 24.60 16.32 12.26
N TYR A 284 25.03 15.37 11.43
CA TYR A 284 24.94 15.52 9.98
C TYR A 284 23.47 15.63 9.56
N ILE A 285 22.60 14.75 10.06
CA ILE A 285 21.17 14.80 9.76
C ILE A 285 20.54 16.12 10.20
N VAL A 286 20.74 16.55 11.44
CA VAL A 286 20.18 17.80 11.98
C VAL A 286 20.53 19.02 11.12
N LYS A 287 21.71 19.03 10.47
CA LYS A 287 22.15 20.11 9.58
C LYS A 287 21.49 20.09 8.20
N HIS A 288 20.94 18.96 7.77
CA HIS A 288 20.37 18.74 6.44
C HIS A 288 18.86 18.49 6.48
N THR A 289 18.22 18.75 7.61
CA THR A 289 16.77 18.63 7.83
C THR A 289 16.20 19.94 8.36
N ASP A 290 14.89 19.97 8.56
CA ASP A 290 14.22 21.12 9.18
C ASP A 290 14.75 21.37 10.61
N PRO A 291 14.92 22.62 11.06
CA PRO A 291 15.38 22.93 12.42
C PRO A 291 14.46 22.41 13.54
N GLU A 292 13.17 22.21 13.27
CA GLU A 292 12.19 21.66 14.21
C GLU A 292 11.97 20.15 14.00
N VAL A 293 12.89 19.46 13.30
CA VAL A 293 12.78 18.03 13.05
C VAL A 293 12.69 17.22 14.35
N ASN A 294 11.71 16.33 14.41
CA ASN A 294 11.63 15.28 15.42
C ASN A 294 12.44 14.07 14.94
N ILE A 295 13.57 13.79 15.59
CA ILE A 295 14.46 12.68 15.23
C ILE A 295 14.33 11.57 16.25
N ILE A 296 14.02 10.36 15.77
CA ILE A 296 14.22 9.13 16.51
C ILE A 296 15.53 8.50 16.05
N LEU A 297 16.40 8.18 17.01
CA LEU A 297 17.67 7.51 16.77
C LEU A 297 17.58 6.07 17.28
N GLY A 298 17.84 5.11 16.39
CA GLY A 298 18.02 3.70 16.70
C GLY A 298 19.45 3.25 16.42
N THR A 299 19.94 2.30 17.21
CA THR A 299 21.22 1.63 16.92
C THR A 299 21.09 0.13 17.12
N VAL A 300 21.54 -0.65 16.14
CA VAL A 300 21.54 -2.12 16.16
C VAL A 300 22.97 -2.62 16.10
N GLU A 301 23.31 -3.54 17.00
CA GLU A 301 24.60 -4.23 16.98
C GLU A 301 24.47 -5.51 16.15
N ASP A 302 25.21 -5.59 15.05
CA ASP A 302 25.30 -6.76 14.19
C ASP A 302 26.77 -7.06 13.85
N GLU A 303 27.29 -8.11 14.49
CA GLU A 303 28.66 -8.61 14.30
C GLU A 303 28.94 -9.08 12.86
N SER A 304 27.91 -9.34 12.06
CA SER A 304 28.07 -9.69 10.64
C SER A 304 28.58 -8.52 9.78
N MET A 305 28.49 -7.28 10.30
CA MET A 305 28.88 -6.07 9.60
C MET A 305 30.40 -5.92 9.42
N ASN A 306 31.23 -6.60 10.22
CA ASN A 306 32.70 -6.66 10.07
C ASN A 306 33.36 -5.29 9.80
N GLY A 307 33.05 -4.28 10.63
CA GLY A 307 33.55 -2.91 10.55
C GLY A 307 32.80 -2.00 9.57
N ALA A 308 31.77 -2.51 8.88
CA ALA A 308 30.85 -1.68 8.11
C ALA A 308 29.76 -1.08 9.00
N VAL A 309 29.22 0.06 8.57
CA VAL A 309 28.05 0.70 9.16
C VAL A 309 27.00 0.88 8.07
N GLN A 310 25.78 0.44 8.34
CA GLN A 310 24.60 0.70 7.53
C GLN A 310 23.77 1.79 8.21
N ALA A 311 23.45 2.84 7.46
CA ALA A 311 22.49 3.86 7.86
C ALA A 311 21.18 3.67 7.10
N THR A 312 20.07 3.67 7.84
CA THR A 312 18.71 3.71 7.31
C THR A 312 18.05 5.00 7.77
N ILE A 313 17.58 5.80 6.81
CA ILE A 313 16.89 7.07 7.06
C ILE A 313 15.46 6.91 6.58
N ILE A 314 14.48 7.14 7.46
CA ILE A 314 13.08 7.25 7.09
C ILE A 314 12.65 8.69 7.38
N ALA A 315 12.32 9.46 6.35
CA ALA A 315 11.92 10.86 6.48
C ALA A 315 10.44 11.02 6.13
N THR A 316 9.74 11.84 6.91
CA THR A 316 8.28 12.04 6.84
C THR A 316 7.95 13.51 7.13
N ASP A 317 6.69 13.89 6.90
CA ASP A 317 6.17 15.23 7.20
C ASP A 317 6.96 16.36 6.52
N PHE A 318 7.05 16.29 5.19
CA PHE A 318 7.73 17.31 4.39
C PHE A 318 6.92 18.62 4.33
N VAL A 319 7.55 19.77 4.56
CA VAL A 319 6.89 21.10 4.54
C VAL A 319 6.19 21.39 3.19
N ASP A 320 6.73 20.90 2.09
CA ASP A 320 6.17 21.06 0.73
C ASP A 320 5.01 20.10 0.42
N SER A 321 4.64 19.22 1.35
CA SER A 321 3.52 18.31 1.15
C SER A 321 2.19 19.06 1.24
N VAL A 322 1.83 19.69 0.12
CA VAL A 322 0.51 20.28 -0.08
C VAL A 322 -0.49 19.13 -0.08
N VAL A 323 -1.12 18.87 1.07
CA VAL A 323 -2.31 18.04 1.12
C VAL A 323 -3.36 18.75 0.28
N MET A 324 -3.52 18.31 -0.98
CA MET A 324 -4.65 18.70 -1.79
C MET A 324 -5.90 18.08 -1.16
N LYS A 325 -6.42 18.71 -0.10
CA LYS A 325 -7.79 18.46 0.35
C LYS A 325 -8.69 18.74 -0.85
N ALA A 326 -9.29 17.70 -1.39
CA ALA A 326 -10.36 17.85 -2.36
C ALA A 326 -11.34 18.88 -1.78
N PRO A 327 -11.68 19.97 -2.49
CA PRO A 327 -12.52 21.01 -1.92
C PRO A 327 -13.83 20.36 -1.51
N THR A 328 -14.09 20.32 -0.21
CA THR A 328 -15.43 20.06 0.30
C THR A 328 -16.31 21.15 -0.26
N VAL A 329 -17.07 20.84 -1.31
CA VAL A 329 -18.14 21.67 -1.79
C VAL A 329 -19.12 21.79 -0.63
N LYS A 330 -19.02 22.88 0.13
CA LYS A 330 -20.09 23.31 1.02
C LYS A 330 -21.24 23.64 0.09
N VAL A 331 -22.15 22.68 -0.10
CA VAL A 331 -23.45 22.96 -0.69
C VAL A 331 -24.03 24.08 0.18
N PRO A 332 -24.28 25.29 -0.36
CA PRO A 332 -24.93 26.33 0.41
C PRO A 332 -26.28 25.78 0.83
N GLU A 333 -26.50 25.68 2.13
CA GLU A 333 -27.83 25.43 2.67
C GLU A 333 -28.69 26.59 2.19
N SER A 334 -29.52 26.33 1.19
CA SER A 334 -30.43 27.33 0.66
C SER A 334 -31.35 27.74 1.79
N ALA A 335 -31.23 28.99 2.22
CA ALA A 335 -32.14 29.63 3.15
C ALA A 335 -33.52 29.76 2.49
N ILE A 336 -34.29 28.67 2.47
CA ILE A 336 -35.71 28.71 2.20
C ILE A 336 -36.34 29.27 3.47
N LYS A 337 -36.63 30.58 3.44
CA LYS A 337 -37.57 31.21 4.36
C LYS A 337 -38.87 30.40 4.34
N GLN A 338 -39.20 29.80 5.47
CA GLN A 338 -40.53 29.28 5.75
C GLN A 338 -41.51 30.47 5.82
N GLU A 339 -42.06 30.87 4.68
CA GLU A 339 -43.30 31.64 4.63
C GLU A 339 -44.43 30.75 4.11
N THR A 340 -45.34 30.48 5.03
CA THR A 340 -46.68 29.91 4.91
C THR A 340 -47.32 30.05 3.52
N LEU A 341 -47.48 28.93 2.81
CA LEU A 341 -48.43 28.80 1.71
C LEU A 341 -49.37 27.63 1.98
N LYS A 342 -50.66 27.97 2.05
CA LYS A 342 -51.80 27.08 2.25
C LYS A 342 -51.82 25.98 1.19
N LYS A 343 -52.25 24.78 1.61
CA LYS A 343 -52.66 23.69 0.73
C LYS A 343 -53.70 24.18 -0.27
N ASP A 344 -53.33 24.23 -1.54
CA ASP A 344 -54.25 24.02 -2.65
C ASP A 344 -53.65 22.94 -3.56
N SER A 345 -54.48 21.94 -3.86
CA SER A 345 -54.15 20.74 -4.62
C SER A 345 -53.82 21.06 -6.07
N PHE A 346 -52.59 20.83 -6.49
CA PHE A 346 -52.23 20.77 -7.92
C PHE A 346 -52.56 19.38 -8.48
N GLN A 347 -53.65 19.29 -9.24
CA GLN A 347 -53.87 18.20 -10.20
C GLN A 347 -53.05 18.50 -11.46
N MET A 348 -52.21 17.55 -11.88
CA MET A 348 -51.62 17.56 -13.24
C MET A 348 -52.63 17.00 -14.23
N ASP A 349 -53.10 17.82 -15.15
CA ASP A 349 -53.87 17.36 -16.30
C ASP A 349 -52.95 16.62 -17.28
N VAL A 350 -53.33 15.38 -17.58
CA VAL A 350 -52.63 14.52 -18.54
C VAL A 350 -53.01 14.96 -19.97
N PRO A 351 -52.06 15.16 -20.89
CA PRO A 351 -52.35 15.60 -22.25
C PRO A 351 -53.30 14.68 -23.04
N SER A 352 -54.23 15.30 -23.77
CA SER A 352 -55.39 14.69 -24.45
C SER A 352 -55.10 13.70 -25.59
N PHE A 353 -53.84 13.39 -25.89
CA PHE A 353 -53.50 12.37 -26.91
C PHE A 353 -53.44 10.94 -26.34
N MET A 354 -53.44 10.77 -25.01
CA MET A 354 -53.45 9.46 -24.35
C MET A 354 -54.84 8.83 -24.23
N ASN A 355 -55.90 9.51 -24.68
CA ASN A 355 -57.27 9.01 -24.64
C ASN A 355 -57.81 8.75 -26.06
N LYS A 356 -57.42 7.60 -26.65
CA LYS A 356 -58.27 6.91 -27.63
C LYS A 356 -58.54 5.48 -27.18
N GLN A 357 -59.66 5.41 -26.46
CA GLN A 357 -60.60 4.32 -26.18
C GLN A 357 -60.32 2.92 -26.73
N LYS A 358 -60.38 1.98 -25.79
CA LYS A 358 -60.82 0.60 -25.98
C LYS A 358 -62.22 0.46 -25.36
N ALA A 359 -63.21 0.15 -26.19
CA ALA A 359 -64.45 -0.58 -25.86
C ALA A 359 -65.12 -0.86 -27.22
N GLU A 360 -65.44 -2.08 -27.61
CA GLU A 360 -66.58 -2.84 -27.07
C GLU A 360 -66.32 -4.35 -26.92
N THR A 361 -67.06 -4.92 -25.98
CA THR A 361 -67.21 -6.34 -25.60
C THR A 361 -68.10 -7.14 -26.56
N SER A 362 -67.75 -8.40 -26.88
CA SER A 362 -68.72 -9.51 -26.99
C SER A 362 -68.08 -10.92 -27.05
N GLN A 363 -68.28 -11.68 -25.97
CA GLN A 363 -68.37 -13.14 -25.81
C GLN A 363 -67.17 -14.11 -26.03
N PRO A 364 -67.14 -15.23 -25.27
CA PRO A 364 -65.95 -16.05 -25.07
C PRO A 364 -65.88 -17.23 -26.06
N PHE A 365 -64.71 -17.50 -26.62
CA PHE A 365 -64.45 -18.77 -27.31
C PHE A 365 -63.41 -19.59 -26.55
N ALA A 366 -63.82 -20.82 -26.26
CA ALA A 366 -63.14 -21.82 -25.47
C ALA A 366 -61.83 -22.32 -26.11
N ILE A 367 -60.87 -22.66 -25.25
CA ILE A 367 -59.65 -23.39 -25.59
C ILE A 367 -60.03 -24.86 -25.86
N PRO A 368 -59.71 -25.47 -27.01
CA PRO A 368 -59.66 -26.92 -27.10
C PRO A 368 -58.30 -27.38 -26.57
N ALA A 369 -58.33 -28.09 -25.44
CA ALA A 369 -57.24 -28.97 -25.05
C ALA A 369 -57.22 -30.17 -26.01
N PHE A 370 -56.11 -30.42 -26.70
CA PHE A 370 -55.87 -31.70 -27.36
C PHE A 370 -54.78 -32.48 -26.64
N LYS A 371 -55.20 -33.67 -26.22
CA LYS A 371 -54.46 -34.69 -25.48
C LYS A 371 -53.33 -35.30 -26.31
N LEU A 372 -52.29 -35.74 -25.62
CA LEU A 372 -51.36 -36.79 -26.05
C LEU A 372 -52.12 -38.06 -26.47
N THR A 373 -51.63 -38.69 -27.52
CA THR A 373 -51.75 -40.15 -27.72
C THR A 373 -50.37 -40.72 -27.99
N ASP A 374 -50.00 -41.70 -27.17
CA ASP A 374 -48.90 -42.64 -27.38
C ASP A 374 -49.10 -43.48 -28.65
N GLY A 375 -47.99 -43.97 -29.22
CA GLY A 375 -47.97 -45.31 -29.82
C GLY A 375 -47.46 -45.44 -31.26
N LEU A 376 -46.17 -45.78 -31.37
CA LEU A 376 -45.60 -46.95 -32.09
C LEU A 376 -45.63 -47.09 -33.63
N ASP A 377 -44.43 -47.49 -34.09
CA ASP A 377 -44.09 -48.48 -35.12
C ASP A 377 -43.76 -48.07 -36.58
N LYS A 378 -42.48 -48.36 -36.91
CA LYS A 378 -41.92 -48.99 -38.13
C LYS A 378 -41.98 -48.27 -39.49
N GLN A 379 -40.81 -47.89 -40.00
CA GLN A 379 -40.01 -48.71 -40.93
C GLN A 379 -38.56 -48.24 -40.97
#